data_AF-A0A8H4ERT0-F1
#
_entry.id   AF-A0A8H4ERT0-F1
#
_cell.length_a   1.000
_cell.length_b   1.000
_cell.length_c   1.000
_cell.angle_alpha   90.00
_cell.angle_beta   90.00
_cell.angle_gamma   90.00
#
_symmetry.space_group_name_H-M   'P 1'
#
loop_
_entity.id
_entity.type
_entity.pdbx_description
1 polymer ?
#
loop_
_entity_poly.entity_id
_entity_poly.type
_entity_poly.pdbx_seq_one_letter_code
_entity_poly.pdbx_strand_id
1 'polypeptide(L)'
;MSSFYILFPNSHPICLNLGCSTRPTASFFVISKNLPPFQSLQQKSEYTHLFTDKQLMSDGFMEAENFINLMRYHQLIEWFKSKPKFMEFSAEDNLERWEFLNSAKWIHLKEFRDDIEYVFINRRQKSQSNHIPHFIKLKDLANCKFIGYGDDYRPSDSSVNLEEWYLQGGFITITAQAFNIQDHIFDRLYKVFQYQSTLHVSSTWKVIICKIVEDNLVKNFDAFRCRQSLIALRMIRLSLKDGISRYFETDEFFYPKVVG
;
A
#
# COMPACT_ATOMS: atom_id res chain seq x y z
N MET A 1 -31.32 -28.23 4.28
CA MET A 1 -30.30 -27.57 3.44
C MET A 1 -30.88 -26.26 2.98
N SER A 2 -30.28 -25.14 3.38
CA SER A 2 -30.72 -23.81 2.95
C SER A 2 -30.12 -23.53 1.58
N SER A 3 -30.95 -23.43 0.55
CA SER A 3 -30.49 -23.04 -0.79
C SER A 3 -30.29 -21.52 -0.80
N PHE A 4 -29.07 -21.09 -1.14
CA PHE A 4 -28.76 -19.68 -1.31
C PHE A 4 -28.67 -19.34 -2.79
N TYR A 5 -29.20 -18.18 -3.13
CA TYR A 5 -29.21 -17.66 -4.49
C TYR A 5 -28.26 -16.48 -4.56
N ILE A 6 -27.25 -16.59 -5.44
CA ILE A 6 -26.38 -15.46 -5.74
C ILE A 6 -26.93 -14.79 -6.99
N LEU A 7 -27.24 -13.50 -6.88
CA LEU A 7 -27.74 -12.66 -7.98
C LEU A 7 -26.60 -11.83 -8.55
N PHE A 8 -26.41 -11.92 -9.86
CA PHE A 8 -25.47 -11.08 -10.59
C PHE A 8 -26.20 -10.23 -11.61
N PRO A 9 -25.88 -8.94 -11.78
CA PRO A 9 -26.43 -8.14 -12.85
C PRO A 9 -25.98 -8.71 -14.19
N ASN A 10 -26.91 -8.81 -15.14
CA ASN A 10 -26.56 -9.26 -16.49
C ASN A 10 -25.62 -8.23 -17.13
N SER A 11 -24.32 -8.54 -17.14
CA SER A 11 -23.25 -7.73 -17.72
C SER A 11 -22.42 -8.58 -18.69
N HIS A 12 -21.78 -7.92 -19.66
CA HIS A 12 -20.95 -8.60 -20.66
C HIS A 12 -19.81 -9.44 -20.04
N PRO A 13 -19.07 -8.96 -19.01
CA PRO A 13 -18.05 -9.77 -18.34
C PRO A 13 -18.61 -11.03 -17.67
N ILE A 14 -19.78 -10.94 -17.03
CA ILE A 14 -20.40 -12.09 -16.37
C ILE A 14 -20.89 -13.12 -17.40
N CYS A 15 -21.45 -12.67 -18.53
CA CYS A 15 -21.87 -13.57 -19.62
C CYS A 15 -20.69 -14.36 -20.20
N LEU A 16 -19.55 -13.71 -20.39
CA LEU A 16 -18.32 -14.36 -20.87
C LEU A 16 -17.82 -15.40 -19.86
N ASN A 17 -17.75 -15.04 -18.58
CA ASN A 17 -17.31 -15.96 -17.52
C ASN A 17 -18.24 -17.17 -17.35
N LEU A 18 -19.54 -17.01 -17.60
CA LEU A 18 -20.51 -18.11 -17.56
C LEU A 18 -20.59 -18.91 -18.87
N GLY A 19 -19.81 -18.55 -19.89
CA GLY A 19 -19.81 -19.25 -21.18
C GLY A 19 -21.11 -19.08 -21.98
N CYS A 20 -21.84 -17.99 -21.76
CA CYS A 20 -23.08 -17.72 -22.50
C CYS A 20 -22.74 -17.38 -23.97
N SER A 21 -23.16 -18.22 -24.90
CA SER A 21 -22.96 -18.02 -26.34
C SER A 21 -23.68 -16.79 -26.89
N THR A 22 -24.81 -16.42 -26.29
CA THR A 22 -25.55 -15.18 -26.54
C THR A 22 -25.97 -14.55 -25.22
N ARG A 23 -26.00 -13.21 -25.15
CA ARG A 23 -26.39 -12.49 -23.94
C ARG A 23 -27.88 -12.70 -23.67
N PRO A 24 -28.27 -13.24 -22.50
CA PRO A 24 -29.69 -13.42 -22.16
C PRO A 24 -30.42 -12.08 -22.06
N THR A 25 -31.74 -12.10 -22.22
CA THR A 25 -32.60 -10.90 -22.05
C THR A 25 -32.93 -10.60 -20.59
N ALA A 26 -32.75 -11.58 -19.68
CA ALA A 26 -33.03 -11.42 -18.26
C ALA A 26 -32.08 -10.40 -17.61
N SER A 27 -32.58 -9.53 -16.72
CA SER A 27 -31.76 -8.48 -16.09
C SER A 27 -30.71 -9.02 -15.12
N PHE A 28 -30.89 -10.23 -14.60
CA PHE A 28 -30.01 -10.85 -13.62
C PHE A 28 -29.76 -12.32 -13.94
N PHE A 29 -28.57 -12.80 -13.58
CA PHE A 29 -28.27 -14.22 -13.44
C PHE A 29 -28.53 -14.65 -12.00
N VAL A 30 -29.19 -15.78 -11.84
CA VAL A 30 -29.39 -16.41 -10.53
C VAL A 30 -28.64 -17.73 -10.54
N ILE A 31 -27.63 -17.83 -9.69
CA ILE A 31 -26.89 -19.08 -9.48
C ILE A 31 -27.34 -19.65 -8.15
N SER A 32 -28.04 -20.79 -8.21
CA SER A 32 -28.30 -21.60 -7.02
C SER A 32 -26.99 -22.23 -6.59
N LYS A 33 -26.49 -21.87 -5.42
CA LYS A 33 -25.34 -22.53 -4.83
C LYS A 33 -25.85 -23.30 -3.62
N ASN A 34 -25.72 -24.63 -3.71
CA ASN A 34 -25.69 -25.43 -2.51
C ASN A 34 -24.40 -25.06 -1.80
N LEU A 35 -24.48 -24.14 -0.85
CA LEU A 35 -23.40 -24.03 0.11
C LEU A 35 -23.30 -25.43 0.74
N PRO A 36 -22.10 -26.05 0.78
CA PRO A 36 -21.94 -27.18 1.66
C PRO A 36 -22.52 -26.78 3.02
N PRO A 37 -23.20 -27.70 3.76
CA PRO A 37 -23.65 -27.38 5.11
C PRO A 37 -22.47 -26.69 5.78
N PHE A 38 -22.67 -25.48 6.32
CA PHE A 38 -21.61 -24.70 6.97
C PHE A 38 -20.79 -25.72 7.73
N GLN A 39 -19.64 -26.10 7.18
CA GLN A 39 -18.65 -26.75 7.98
C GLN A 39 -18.34 -25.58 8.87
N SER A 40 -18.96 -25.55 10.05
CA SER A 40 -18.29 -25.00 11.22
C SER A 40 -16.84 -25.35 10.97
N LEU A 41 -15.99 -24.34 10.79
CA LEU A 41 -14.55 -24.54 10.77
C LEU A 41 -14.25 -25.31 12.06
N GLN A 42 -14.35 -26.63 11.99
CA GLN A 42 -14.23 -27.57 13.10
C GLN A 42 -12.76 -27.90 13.29
N GLN A 43 -11.92 -27.40 12.38
CA GLN A 43 -10.61 -26.94 12.77
C GLN A 43 -10.83 -25.73 13.66
N LYS A 44 -10.75 -25.94 14.99
CA LYS A 44 -10.43 -24.85 15.91
C LYS A 44 -9.37 -24.01 15.23
N SER A 45 -9.66 -22.73 14.99
CA SER A 45 -8.66 -21.80 14.49
C SER A 45 -7.39 -21.98 15.33
N GLU A 46 -6.23 -22.11 14.66
CA GLU A 46 -4.94 -22.19 15.34
C GLU A 46 -4.76 -21.03 16.34
N TYR A 47 -5.51 -19.94 16.15
CA TYR A 47 -5.47 -18.70 16.91
C TYR A 47 -6.44 -18.66 18.10
N THR A 48 -7.27 -19.69 18.32
CA THR A 48 -8.20 -19.76 19.47
C THR A 48 -7.51 -19.58 20.82
N HIS A 49 -6.23 -19.98 20.94
CA HIS A 49 -5.41 -19.80 22.15
C HIS A 49 -5.10 -18.33 22.49
N LEU A 50 -5.35 -17.38 21.58
CA LEU A 50 -5.06 -15.96 21.78
C LEU A 50 -6.24 -15.19 22.38
N PHE A 51 -7.38 -15.86 22.56
CA PHE A 51 -8.61 -15.25 23.05
C PHE A 51 -9.00 -15.87 24.39
N THR A 52 -9.61 -15.07 25.25
CA THR A 52 -10.15 -15.56 26.53
C THR A 52 -11.38 -16.41 26.30
N ASP A 53 -11.69 -17.34 27.22
CA ASP A 53 -12.91 -18.16 27.15
C ASP A 53 -14.17 -17.33 27.00
N LYS A 54 -14.21 -16.14 27.61
CA LYS A 54 -15.32 -15.20 27.49
C LYS A 54 -15.46 -14.62 26.07
N GLN A 55 -14.35 -14.39 25.37
CA GLN A 55 -14.38 -13.93 23.98
C GLN A 55 -14.80 -15.07 23.05
N LEU A 56 -14.24 -16.26 23.25
CA LEU A 56 -14.56 -17.46 22.44
C LEU A 56 -16.05 -17.82 22.47
N MET A 57 -16.73 -17.54 23.59
CA MET A 57 -18.15 -17.84 23.80
C MET A 57 -19.10 -16.73 23.33
N SER A 58 -18.60 -15.70 22.64
CA SER A 58 -19.42 -14.59 22.15
C SER A 58 -19.73 -14.70 20.65
N ASP A 59 -20.96 -14.39 20.25
CA ASP A 59 -21.39 -14.49 18.84
C ASP A 59 -20.51 -13.67 17.88
N GLY A 60 -20.06 -12.49 18.33
CA GLY A 60 -19.19 -11.63 17.53
C GLY A 60 -17.76 -12.16 17.35
N PHE A 61 -17.30 -13.10 18.18
CA PHE A 61 -16.01 -13.77 17.97
C PHE A 61 -16.06 -14.71 16.76
N MET A 62 -17.14 -15.49 16.59
CA MET A 62 -17.27 -16.36 15.41
C MET A 62 -17.30 -15.56 14.11
N GLU A 63 -17.92 -14.39 14.11
CA GLU A 63 -17.89 -13.48 12.96
C GLU A 63 -16.47 -12.97 12.68
N ALA A 64 -15.75 -12.52 13.71
CA ALA A 64 -14.37 -12.05 13.57
C ALA A 64 -13.40 -13.14 13.11
N GLU A 65 -13.53 -14.36 13.66
CA GLU A 65 -12.75 -15.54 13.27
C GLU A 65 -13.00 -15.89 11.80
N ASN A 66 -14.25 -15.80 11.34
CA ASN A 66 -14.58 -15.98 9.93
C ASN A 66 -13.91 -14.91 9.06
N PHE A 67 -13.94 -13.63 9.43
CA PHE A 67 -13.27 -12.58 8.67
C PHE A 67 -11.76 -12.75 8.64
N ILE A 68 -11.15 -13.08 9.77
CA ILE A 68 -9.70 -13.37 9.85
C ILE A 68 -9.32 -14.47 8.86
N ASN A 69 -10.09 -15.55 8.84
CA ASN A 69 -9.79 -16.70 7.98
C ASN A 69 -10.08 -16.43 6.51
N LEU A 70 -11.23 -15.81 6.20
CA LEU A 70 -11.63 -15.46 4.84
C LEU A 70 -10.68 -14.43 4.23
N MET A 71 -10.32 -13.40 4.99
CA MET A 71 -9.45 -12.31 4.56
C MET A 71 -7.97 -12.60 4.80
N ARG A 72 -7.61 -13.79 5.31
CA ARG A 72 -6.21 -14.20 5.57
C ARG A 72 -5.44 -13.19 6.42
N TYR A 73 -6.10 -12.65 7.43
CA TYR A 73 -5.55 -11.68 8.38
C TYR A 73 -4.73 -12.31 9.50
N HIS A 74 -4.21 -13.53 9.29
CA HIS A 74 -3.41 -14.26 10.27
C HIS A 74 -2.17 -13.47 10.74
N GLN A 75 -1.54 -12.70 9.84
CA GLN A 75 -0.41 -11.83 10.21
C GLN A 75 -0.81 -10.66 11.11
N LEU A 76 -2.03 -10.12 10.98
CA LEU A 76 -2.53 -9.07 11.87
C LEU A 76 -2.56 -9.58 13.31
N ILE A 77 -3.00 -10.82 13.52
CA ILE A 77 -3.05 -11.43 14.85
C ILE A 77 -1.67 -11.42 15.52
N GLU A 78 -0.62 -11.80 14.79
CA GLU A 78 0.75 -11.79 15.29
C GLU A 78 1.24 -10.36 15.58
N TRP A 79 1.01 -9.41 14.67
CA TRP A 79 1.39 -8.00 14.89
C TRP A 79 0.65 -7.38 16.08
N PHE A 80 -0.59 -7.81 16.32
CA PHE A 80 -1.41 -7.25 17.39
C PHE A 80 -1.20 -7.92 18.76
N LYS A 81 -0.34 -8.93 18.89
CA LYS A 81 0.05 -9.50 20.20
C LYS A 81 0.63 -8.45 21.15
N SER A 82 1.33 -7.45 20.62
CA SER A 82 1.90 -6.34 21.40
C SER A 82 0.89 -5.22 21.73
N LYS A 83 -0.37 -5.32 21.26
CA LYS A 83 -1.39 -4.26 21.34
C LYS A 83 -0.88 -2.92 20.80
N PRO A 84 -0.37 -2.90 19.55
CA PRO A 84 0.19 -1.71 18.97
C PRO A 84 -0.88 -0.64 18.77
N LYS A 85 -0.45 0.61 18.83
CA LYS A 85 -1.29 1.75 18.48
C LYS A 85 -1.36 1.88 16.96
N PHE A 86 -2.55 2.09 16.41
CA PHE A 86 -2.74 2.16 14.97
C PHE A 86 -3.71 3.26 14.54
N MET A 87 -3.62 3.59 13.26
CA MET A 87 -4.56 4.38 12.49
C MET A 87 -5.07 3.53 11.33
N GLU A 88 -6.33 3.70 10.97
CA GLU A 88 -6.94 3.08 9.79
C GLU A 88 -7.37 4.19 8.82
N PHE A 89 -7.12 3.97 7.53
CA PHE A 89 -7.48 4.89 6.45
C PHE A 89 -8.20 4.18 5.29
N SER A 90 -9.52 4.39 5.23
CA SER A 90 -10.39 3.96 4.14
C SER A 90 -11.62 4.87 4.01
N ALA A 91 -12.41 4.65 2.96
CA ALA A 91 -13.75 5.23 2.83
C ALA A 91 -14.71 4.66 3.88
N GLU A 92 -15.67 5.47 4.34
CA GLU A 92 -16.55 5.10 5.44
C GLU A 92 -17.50 3.95 5.12
N ASP A 93 -17.95 3.86 3.87
CA ASP A 93 -18.89 2.89 3.32
C ASP A 93 -18.22 1.60 2.82
N ASN A 94 -16.91 1.43 3.07
CA ASN A 94 -16.18 0.26 2.61
C ASN A 94 -16.44 -0.97 3.50
N LEU A 95 -16.98 -2.05 2.92
CA LEU A 95 -17.20 -3.32 3.62
C LEU A 95 -15.90 -3.85 4.25
N GLU A 96 -14.78 -3.81 3.52
CA GLU A 96 -13.49 -4.32 3.99
C GLU A 96 -12.98 -3.58 5.23
N ARG A 97 -13.34 -2.29 5.35
CA ARG A 97 -13.06 -1.50 6.56
C ARG A 97 -13.80 -2.07 7.75
N TRP A 98 -15.08 -2.34 7.59
CA TRP A 98 -15.91 -2.88 8.66
C TRP A 98 -15.40 -4.26 9.08
N GLU A 99 -15.05 -5.13 8.14
CA GLU A 99 -14.45 -6.44 8.39
C GLU A 99 -13.12 -6.34 9.15
N PHE A 100 -12.25 -5.42 8.73
CA PHE A 100 -10.98 -5.14 9.39
C PHE A 100 -11.18 -4.62 10.82
N LEU A 101 -11.99 -3.57 11.01
CA LEU A 101 -12.21 -2.97 12.32
C LEU A 101 -12.93 -3.92 13.28
N ASN A 102 -13.85 -4.75 12.78
CA ASN A 102 -14.49 -5.78 13.59
C ASN A 102 -13.46 -6.81 14.04
N SER A 103 -12.65 -7.34 13.12
CA SER A 103 -11.55 -8.26 13.45
C SER A 103 -10.59 -7.66 14.48
N ALA A 104 -10.19 -6.40 14.27
CA ALA A 104 -9.31 -5.63 15.14
C ALA A 104 -9.87 -5.47 16.57
N LYS A 105 -11.15 -5.11 16.69
CA LYS A 105 -11.83 -4.93 17.98
C LYS A 105 -11.75 -6.18 18.85
N TRP A 106 -11.90 -7.36 18.25
CA TRP A 106 -11.84 -8.64 18.95
C TRP A 106 -10.43 -9.02 19.39
N ILE A 107 -9.40 -8.50 18.73
CA ILE A 107 -7.98 -8.65 19.09
C ILE A 107 -7.53 -7.60 20.15
N HIS A 108 -8.47 -6.88 20.78
CA HIS A 108 -8.23 -5.88 21.84
C HIS A 108 -7.49 -4.61 21.41
N LEU A 109 -7.96 -3.99 20.33
CA LEU A 109 -7.42 -2.74 19.85
C LEU A 109 -8.14 -1.51 20.44
N LYS A 110 -7.35 -0.53 20.89
CA LYS A 110 -7.80 0.84 21.18
C LYS A 110 -7.17 1.78 20.16
N GLU A 111 -7.99 2.55 19.44
CA GLU A 111 -7.48 3.66 18.64
C GLU A 111 -6.88 4.72 19.58
N PHE A 112 -5.64 5.14 19.32
CA PHE A 112 -4.97 6.23 20.04
C PHE A 112 -4.17 7.07 19.03
N ARG A 113 -4.16 8.39 19.22
CA ARG A 113 -3.75 9.35 18.17
C ARG A 113 -2.34 9.95 18.29
N ASP A 114 -1.56 9.62 19.33
CA ASP A 114 -0.29 10.33 19.56
C ASP A 114 1.00 9.47 19.49
N ASP A 115 0.92 8.14 19.40
CA ASP A 115 2.09 7.25 19.23
C ASP A 115 1.79 6.10 18.25
N ILE A 116 1.47 6.41 17.00
CA ILE A 116 1.02 5.40 16.02
C ILE A 116 2.20 4.52 15.55
N GLU A 117 2.05 3.21 15.72
CA GLU A 117 2.99 2.18 15.25
C GLU A 117 2.59 1.63 13.89
N TYR A 118 1.28 1.57 13.58
CA TYR A 118 0.79 1.06 12.30
C TYR A 118 -0.24 1.99 11.67
N VAL A 119 -0.11 2.23 10.37
CA VAL A 119 -1.08 2.93 9.54
C VAL A 119 -1.62 1.93 8.53
N PHE A 120 -2.83 1.44 8.76
CA PHE A 120 -3.52 0.54 7.84
C PHE A 120 -4.22 1.35 6.76
N ILE A 121 -3.92 1.07 5.50
CA ILE A 121 -4.48 1.76 4.35
C ILE A 121 -5.24 0.73 3.52
N ASN A 122 -6.52 0.96 3.29
CA ASN A 122 -7.23 0.07 2.39
C ASN A 122 -6.68 0.22 0.95
N ARG A 123 -6.51 -0.91 0.25
CA ARG A 123 -5.93 -0.96 -1.11
C ARG A 123 -6.64 -0.03 -2.09
N ARG A 124 -7.95 0.17 -1.95
CA ARG A 124 -8.74 1.07 -2.81
C ARG A 124 -8.39 2.55 -2.63
N GLN A 125 -7.74 2.90 -1.52
CA GLN A 125 -7.33 4.26 -1.16
C GLN A 125 -5.81 4.47 -1.31
N LYS A 126 -5.06 3.50 -1.86
CA LYS A 126 -3.61 3.62 -2.08
C LYS A 126 -3.20 4.89 -2.84
N SER A 127 -3.97 5.25 -3.87
CA SER A 127 -3.72 6.46 -4.66
C SER A 127 -4.01 7.76 -3.90
N GLN A 128 -4.77 7.66 -2.79
CA GLN A 128 -5.19 8.77 -1.95
C GLN A 128 -4.37 8.86 -0.65
N SER A 129 -3.30 8.09 -0.49
CA SER A 129 -2.48 8.09 0.74
C SER A 129 -1.94 9.48 1.14
N ASN A 130 -1.79 10.39 0.18
CA ASN A 130 -1.39 11.79 0.47
C ASN A 130 -2.46 12.57 1.27
N HIS A 131 -3.69 12.05 1.35
CA HIS A 131 -4.77 12.61 2.17
C HIS A 131 -4.83 12.05 3.59
N ILE A 132 -3.95 11.10 3.93
CA ILE A 132 -3.83 10.60 5.31
C ILE A 132 -3.46 11.78 6.22
N PRO A 133 -4.22 12.03 7.31
CA PRO A 133 -3.91 13.10 8.25
C PRO A 133 -2.50 12.94 8.81
N HIS A 134 -1.72 14.02 8.76
CA HIS A 134 -0.33 14.04 9.24
C HIS A 134 0.60 13.01 8.56
N PHE A 135 0.33 12.60 7.31
CA PHE A 135 1.09 11.58 6.58
C PHE A 135 2.63 11.75 6.66
N ILE A 136 3.14 12.98 6.45
CA ILE A 136 4.58 13.25 6.54
C ILE A 136 5.11 13.03 7.96
N LYS A 137 4.40 13.49 8.98
CA LYS A 137 4.81 13.27 10.38
C LYS A 137 4.81 11.79 10.74
N LEU A 138 3.85 11.02 10.23
CA LEU A 138 3.79 9.57 10.41
C LEU A 138 5.00 8.88 9.77
N LYS A 139 5.44 9.32 8.59
CA LYS A 139 6.65 8.81 7.94
C LYS A 139 7.94 9.12 8.69
N ASP A 140 7.95 10.19 9.50
CA ASP A 140 9.11 10.57 10.31
C ASP A 140 9.23 9.75 11.61
N LEU A 141 8.18 9.00 12.00
CA LEU A 141 8.20 8.14 13.18
C LEU A 141 9.03 6.88 12.91
N ALA A 142 10.09 6.67 13.69
CA ALA A 142 11.07 5.60 13.49
C ALA A 142 10.49 4.18 13.50
N ASN A 143 9.35 3.97 14.16
CA ASN A 143 8.70 2.66 14.32
C ASN A 143 7.31 2.59 13.66
N CYS A 144 6.95 3.57 12.83
CA CYS A 144 5.64 3.58 12.16
C CYS A 144 5.70 2.82 10.84
N LYS A 145 4.87 1.79 10.70
CA LYS A 145 4.73 0.98 9.49
C LYS A 145 3.43 1.29 8.78
N PHE A 146 3.47 1.34 7.46
CA PHE A 146 2.28 1.50 6.64
C PHE A 146 1.92 0.15 6.03
N ILE A 147 0.70 -0.31 6.24
CA ILE A 147 0.24 -1.62 5.77
C ILE A 147 -0.98 -1.45 4.86
N GLY A 148 -0.84 -1.84 3.61
CA GLY A 148 -1.95 -2.01 2.68
C GLY A 148 -2.79 -3.23 3.04
N TYR A 149 -4.11 -3.06 3.21
CA TYR A 149 -5.04 -4.17 3.48
C TYR A 149 -6.24 -4.19 2.53
N GLY A 150 -6.88 -5.34 2.41
CA GLY A 150 -8.05 -5.55 1.53
C GLY A 150 -7.71 -6.41 0.32
N ASP A 151 -8.74 -6.78 -0.45
CA ASP A 151 -8.58 -7.72 -1.55
C ASP A 151 -7.80 -7.09 -2.71
N ASP A 152 -6.93 -7.89 -3.30
CA ASP A 152 -6.21 -7.54 -4.50
C ASP A 152 -6.79 -8.37 -5.63
N TYR A 153 -7.75 -7.79 -6.37
CA TYR A 153 -8.44 -8.45 -7.50
C TYR A 153 -7.50 -8.96 -8.61
N ARG A 154 -6.19 -8.77 -8.47
CA ARG A 154 -5.18 -9.35 -9.34
C ARG A 154 -5.12 -10.86 -9.12
N PRO A 155 -5.20 -11.67 -10.19
CA PRO A 155 -4.96 -13.10 -10.10
C PRO A 155 -3.49 -13.31 -9.77
N SER A 156 -3.17 -13.42 -8.48
CA SER A 156 -1.81 -13.68 -8.01
C SER A 156 -1.85 -14.80 -6.98
N ASP A 157 -0.85 -15.69 -7.04
CA ASP A 157 -0.64 -16.77 -6.08
C ASP A 157 -0.25 -16.25 -4.68
N SER A 158 -0.01 -14.94 -4.53
CA SER A 158 0.29 -14.32 -3.24
C SER A 158 -0.98 -14.23 -2.40
N SER A 159 -1.08 -15.14 -1.44
CA SER A 159 -2.13 -15.27 -0.43
C SER A 159 -2.22 -14.11 0.58
N VAL A 160 -1.66 -12.94 0.26
CA VAL A 160 -1.30 -11.93 1.25
C VAL A 160 -2.15 -10.67 1.07
N ASN A 161 -3.22 -10.58 1.86
CA ASN A 161 -4.09 -9.40 1.93
C ASN A 161 -3.50 -8.27 2.80
N LEU A 162 -2.21 -8.35 3.16
CA LEU A 162 -1.50 -7.41 4.02
C LEU A 162 -0.09 -7.13 3.47
N GLU A 163 0.16 -5.93 2.95
CA GLU A 163 1.43 -5.59 2.32
C GLU A 163 2.05 -4.36 2.98
N GLU A 164 3.31 -4.44 3.38
CA GLU A 164 4.02 -3.25 3.88
C GLU A 164 4.30 -2.27 2.74
N TRP A 165 3.89 -1.03 2.92
CA TRP A 165 4.10 0.07 1.99
C TRP A 165 5.08 1.09 2.57
N TYR A 166 5.66 1.91 1.68
CA TYR A 166 6.62 2.97 2.06
C TYR A 166 7.80 2.45 2.89
N LEU A 167 8.38 1.33 2.44
CA LEU A 167 9.59 0.75 3.03
C LEU A 167 10.72 1.79 3.17
N GLN A 168 11.62 1.53 4.12
CA GLN A 168 12.76 2.39 4.40
C GLN A 168 13.55 2.73 3.13
N GLY A 169 13.86 4.02 2.96
CA GLY A 169 14.50 4.53 1.77
C GLY A 169 13.80 5.77 1.24
N GLY A 170 14.14 6.16 0.02
CA GLY A 170 13.50 7.32 -0.58
C GLY A 170 14.03 7.70 -1.95
N PHE A 171 13.19 8.45 -2.64
CA PHE A 171 13.53 9.09 -3.90
C PHE A 171 13.65 10.60 -3.67
N ILE A 172 14.71 11.20 -4.19
CA ILE A 172 14.95 12.64 -4.11
C ILE A 172 14.87 13.21 -5.52
N THR A 173 14.05 14.24 -5.70
CA THR A 173 14.05 15.07 -6.91
C THR A 173 14.61 16.45 -6.60
N ILE A 174 15.33 17.04 -7.56
CA ILE A 174 15.99 18.33 -7.41
C ILE A 174 15.43 19.28 -8.47
N THR A 175 15.00 20.47 -8.05
CA THR A 175 14.48 21.48 -8.97
C THR A 175 15.62 22.19 -9.71
N ALA A 176 15.34 22.72 -10.91
CA ALA A 176 16.32 23.50 -11.66
C ALA A 176 16.82 24.73 -10.88
N GLN A 177 15.95 25.34 -10.07
CA GLN A 177 16.32 26.44 -9.19
C GLN A 177 17.32 26.02 -8.11
N ALA A 178 17.11 24.86 -7.47
CA ALA A 178 18.05 24.37 -6.46
C ALA A 178 19.45 24.19 -7.05
N PHE A 179 19.54 23.60 -8.25
CA PHE A 179 20.80 23.47 -9.01
C PHE A 179 21.49 24.80 -9.34
N ASN A 180 20.72 25.86 -9.56
CA ASN A 180 21.29 27.17 -9.89
C ASN A 180 21.81 27.92 -8.67
N ILE A 181 21.23 27.66 -7.48
CA ILE A 181 21.55 28.40 -6.25
C ILE A 181 22.58 27.67 -5.40
N GLN A 182 22.53 26.34 -5.38
CA GLN A 182 23.36 25.56 -4.45
C GLN A 182 24.47 24.81 -5.17
N ASP A 183 25.68 24.95 -4.66
CA ASP A 183 26.82 24.17 -5.11
C ASP A 183 26.82 22.76 -4.48
N HIS A 184 27.53 21.83 -5.13
CA HIS A 184 27.84 20.50 -4.58
C HIS A 184 26.61 19.71 -4.08
N ILE A 185 25.45 19.83 -4.74
CA ILE A 185 24.22 19.14 -4.32
C ILE A 185 24.41 17.63 -4.32
N PHE A 186 24.94 17.06 -5.40
CA PHE A 186 25.15 15.62 -5.51
C PHE A 186 26.13 15.09 -4.46
N ASP A 187 27.23 15.81 -4.18
CA ASP A 187 28.19 15.42 -3.15
C ASP A 187 27.54 15.36 -1.77
N ARG A 188 26.68 16.34 -1.44
CA ARG A 188 25.93 16.36 -0.18
C ARG A 188 24.91 15.23 -0.09
N LEU A 189 24.14 15.00 -1.16
CA LEU A 189 23.18 13.90 -1.22
C LEU A 189 23.87 12.54 -1.08
N TYR A 190 25.04 12.37 -1.72
CA TYR A 190 25.80 11.14 -1.63
C TYR A 190 26.26 10.84 -0.20
N LYS A 191 26.76 11.85 0.53
CA LYS A 191 27.11 11.70 1.96
C LYS A 191 25.90 11.27 2.79
N VAL A 192 24.72 11.84 2.51
CA VAL A 192 23.48 11.46 3.20
C VAL A 192 23.11 10.01 2.86
N PHE A 193 23.17 9.62 1.59
CA PHE A 193 22.85 8.25 1.17
C PHE A 193 23.79 7.23 1.79
N GLN A 194 25.10 7.49 1.79
CA GLN A 194 26.08 6.63 2.47
C GLN A 194 25.75 6.47 3.95
N TYR A 195 25.48 7.57 4.66
CA TYR A 195 25.09 7.52 6.06
C TYR A 195 23.81 6.70 6.27
N GLN A 196 22.76 6.95 5.47
CA GLN A 196 21.50 6.21 5.56
C GLN A 196 21.67 4.71 5.28
N SER A 197 22.53 4.34 4.32
CA SER A 197 22.85 2.93 4.03
C SER A 197 23.58 2.24 5.19
N THR A 198 24.30 2.96 6.06
CA THR A 198 24.89 2.37 7.27
C THR A 198 23.85 2.05 8.35
N LEU A 199 22.76 2.83 8.41
CA LEU A 199 21.67 2.63 9.37
C LEU A 199 20.64 1.61 8.87
N HIS A 200 20.41 1.57 7.56
CA HIS A 200 19.35 0.80 6.92
C HIS A 200 19.88 0.07 5.68
N VAL A 201 20.48 -1.10 5.90
CA VAL A 201 21.23 -1.86 4.89
C VAL A 201 20.40 -2.22 3.65
N SER A 202 19.10 -2.46 3.82
CA SER A 202 18.18 -2.80 2.71
C SER A 202 17.48 -1.58 2.09
N SER A 203 17.75 -0.36 2.58
CA SER A 203 17.08 0.84 2.07
C SER A 203 17.62 1.26 0.71
N THR A 204 16.72 1.63 -0.19
CA THR A 204 17.09 2.14 -1.51
C THR A 204 16.93 3.66 -1.54
N TRP A 205 18.03 4.36 -1.85
CA TRP A 205 18.06 5.81 -2.05
C TRP A 205 18.51 6.13 -3.47
N LYS A 206 17.71 6.91 -4.21
CA LYS A 206 18.06 7.33 -5.56
C LYS A 206 17.66 8.77 -5.83
N VAL A 207 18.41 9.43 -6.70
CA VAL A 207 18.00 10.72 -7.26
C VAL A 207 17.16 10.46 -8.52
N ILE A 208 15.95 11.02 -8.56
CA ILE A 208 15.07 10.94 -9.72
C ILE A 208 15.07 12.29 -10.42
N ILE A 209 15.48 12.28 -11.69
CA ILE A 209 15.61 13.48 -12.51
C ILE A 209 14.40 13.59 -13.44
N CYS A 210 13.68 14.70 -13.36
CA CYS A 210 12.63 15.02 -14.32
C CYS A 210 13.24 15.70 -15.54
N LYS A 211 12.84 15.30 -16.75
CA LYS A 211 13.40 15.85 -17.99
C LYS A 211 13.26 17.37 -18.08
N ILE A 212 12.14 17.91 -17.57
CA ILE A 212 11.88 19.35 -17.53
C ILE A 212 12.93 20.12 -16.72
N VAL A 213 13.58 19.49 -15.74
CA VAL A 213 14.67 20.10 -14.96
C VAL A 213 15.87 20.33 -15.86
N GLU A 214 16.27 19.35 -16.66
CA GLU A 214 17.36 19.51 -17.63
C GLU A 214 17.04 20.59 -18.66
N ASP A 215 15.83 20.55 -19.24
CA ASP A 215 15.41 21.52 -20.25
C ASP A 215 15.46 22.95 -19.70
N ASN A 216 15.04 23.14 -18.44
CA ASN A 216 15.13 24.44 -17.77
C ASN A 216 16.57 24.85 -17.49
N LEU A 217 17.47 23.92 -17.14
CA LEU A 217 18.89 24.23 -16.96
C LEU A 217 19.56 24.62 -18.28
N VAL A 218 19.22 23.96 -19.40
CA VAL A 218 19.69 24.34 -20.74
C VAL A 218 19.22 25.75 -21.09
N LYS A 219 17.91 26.02 -20.95
CA LYS A 219 17.35 27.37 -21.19
C LYS A 219 18.03 28.44 -20.35
N ASN A 220 18.26 28.17 -19.06
CA ASN A 220 18.92 29.10 -18.15
C ASN A 220 20.39 29.37 -18.57
N PHE A 221 21.10 28.34 -19.01
CA PHE A 221 22.45 28.49 -19.53
C PHE A 221 22.47 29.32 -20.82
N ASP A 222 21.57 29.03 -21.76
CA ASP A 222 21.54 29.71 -23.06
C ASP A 222 21.11 31.18 -22.92
N ALA A 223 20.09 31.46 -22.12
CA ALA A 223 19.56 32.80 -21.93
C ALA A 223 20.44 33.70 -21.05
N PHE A 224 21.02 33.16 -19.96
CA PHE A 224 21.70 33.97 -18.94
C PHE A 224 23.19 33.65 -18.80
N ARG A 225 23.74 32.74 -19.62
CA ARG A 225 25.12 32.24 -19.47
C ARG A 225 25.42 31.74 -18.07
N CYS A 226 24.42 31.18 -17.39
CA CYS A 226 24.53 30.70 -16.02
C CYS A 226 25.50 29.51 -15.94
N ARG A 227 26.73 29.75 -15.46
CA ARG A 227 27.76 28.71 -15.32
C ARG A 227 27.30 27.55 -14.43
N GLN A 228 26.56 27.85 -13.36
CA GLN A 228 25.99 26.84 -12.46
C GLN A 228 25.08 25.86 -13.20
N SER A 229 24.25 26.33 -14.14
CA SER A 229 23.37 25.46 -14.92
C SER A 229 24.17 24.47 -15.79
N LEU A 230 25.28 24.91 -16.39
CA LEU A 230 26.17 24.03 -17.16
C LEU A 230 26.85 22.98 -16.28
N ILE A 231 27.30 23.38 -15.08
CA ILE A 231 27.90 22.46 -14.11
C ILE A 231 26.85 21.42 -13.66
N ALA A 232 25.65 21.85 -13.32
CA ALA A 232 24.54 20.98 -12.94
C ALA A 232 24.20 19.95 -14.02
N LEU A 233 24.12 20.38 -15.30
CA LEU A 233 23.89 19.46 -16.42
C LEU A 233 24.98 18.39 -16.54
N ARG A 234 26.25 18.76 -16.32
CA ARG A 234 27.36 17.78 -16.31
C ARG A 234 27.24 16.81 -15.14
N MET A 235 26.92 17.30 -13.95
CA MET A 235 26.74 16.46 -12.76
C MET A 235 25.57 15.48 -12.93
N ILE A 236 24.43 15.93 -13.48
CA ILE A 236 23.29 15.05 -13.78
C ILE A 236 23.73 13.91 -14.71
N ARG A 237 24.41 14.22 -15.83
CA ARG A 237 24.90 13.20 -16.77
C ARG A 237 25.86 12.20 -16.14
N LEU A 238 26.77 12.65 -15.28
CA LEU A 238 27.66 11.76 -14.54
C LEU A 238 26.88 10.86 -13.58
N SER A 239 25.98 11.44 -12.78
CA SER A 239 25.17 10.67 -11.83
C SER A 239 24.27 9.61 -12.49
N LEU A 240 23.76 9.88 -13.69
CA LEU A 240 23.01 8.92 -14.50
C LEU A 240 23.90 7.77 -14.99
N LYS A 241 25.13 8.09 -15.44
CA LYS A 241 26.11 7.09 -15.88
C LYS A 241 26.54 6.18 -14.74
N ASP A 242 26.70 6.73 -13.54
CA ASP A 242 27.14 6.00 -12.35
C ASP A 242 25.98 5.21 -11.68
N GLY A 243 24.76 5.28 -12.23
CA GLY A 243 23.59 4.56 -11.70
C GLY A 243 23.02 5.12 -10.40
N ILE A 244 23.53 6.26 -9.93
CA ILE A 244 23.08 6.96 -8.72
C ILE A 244 21.74 7.66 -8.98
N SER A 245 21.59 8.19 -10.19
CA SER A 245 20.36 8.82 -10.66
C SER A 245 19.68 7.98 -11.72
N ARG A 246 18.36 8.14 -11.86
CA ARG A 246 17.63 7.74 -13.06
C ARG A 246 16.62 8.82 -13.45
N TYR A 247 16.11 8.73 -14.68
CA TYR A 247 14.98 9.55 -15.06
C TYR A 247 13.69 9.06 -14.40
N PHE A 248 12.73 9.98 -14.25
CA PHE A 248 11.34 9.61 -14.02
C PHE A 248 10.87 8.64 -15.10
N GLU A 249 10.23 7.57 -14.69
CA GLU A 249 9.49 6.69 -15.59
C GLU A 249 8.04 7.22 -15.68
N THR A 250 7.48 7.27 -16.88
CA THR A 250 6.12 7.79 -17.15
C THR A 250 5.04 7.15 -16.28
N ASP A 251 5.29 5.92 -15.88
CA ASP A 251 4.40 5.05 -15.14
C ASP A 251 4.31 5.51 -13.67
N GLU A 252 5.35 6.17 -13.14
CA GLU A 252 5.43 6.64 -11.74
C GLU A 252 4.42 7.75 -11.42
N PHE A 253 3.90 8.45 -12.43
CA PHE A 253 2.88 9.48 -12.26
C PHE A 253 1.47 8.90 -12.10
N PHE A 254 1.21 7.73 -12.67
CA PHE A 254 -0.15 7.20 -12.84
C PHE A 254 -0.37 5.88 -12.11
N TYR A 255 0.65 5.04 -11.95
CA TYR A 255 0.58 3.77 -11.25
C TYR A 255 1.95 3.39 -10.69
N PRO A 256 2.17 3.35 -9.35
CA PRO A 256 3.39 2.76 -8.82
C PRO A 256 3.44 1.29 -9.23
N LYS A 257 4.29 0.95 -10.20
CA LYS A 257 4.66 -0.43 -10.50
C LYS A 257 5.37 -0.98 -9.27
N VAL A 258 4.77 -2.01 -8.68
CA VAL A 258 5.45 -2.86 -7.69
C VAL A 258 6.48 -3.65 -8.47
N VAL A 259 7.76 -3.36 -8.26
CA VAL A 259 8.84 -4.25 -8.67
C VAL A 259 8.76 -5.46 -7.73
N GLY A 260 8.50 -6.63 -8.31
CA GLY A 260 8.55 -7.92 -7.61
C GLY A 260 9.97 -8.41 -7.41
#